data_AF-A0A8S1B3Y3-F1
#
_entry.id   AF-A0A8S1B3Y3-F1
#
_cell.length_a   1.000
_cell.length_b   1.000
_cell.length_c   1.000
_cell.angle_alpha   90.00
_cell.angle_beta   90.00
_cell.angle_gamma   90.00
#
_symmetry.space_group_name_H-M   'P 1'
#
loop_
_entity.id
_entity.type
_entity.pdbx_description
1 polymer ?
#
loop_
_entity_poly.entity_id
_entity_poly.type
_entity_poly.pdbx_seq_one_letter_code
_entity_poly.pdbx_strand_id
1 'polypeptide(L)'
;MEVVEGLPKKADFDKYLSVLEKTVAFVNGHRFYVDLNLCFGLFLINVNLRTAVKIRKNRIPKYNRLRLEKLLKTNDDIITYFFDMFRKHAAHLDPEFGTPIGVVDLYRNETAWINHLQTFNTRLLKKTKFTTKKHLERTYSKWPKYLKKVFDVNRSHYLSPEESDACLNLLAQNPVNFNMNLIHCQVPYSCSELIQKGTNYGYEMTHRLLFLLAARFSRGCVLLSALEDRKITEKLCAKMFNEAEYIAQHDFQLPDLITQQISLCSLEGHSQFLQRAWLDELLELQISPGCFNLTKSEEAPTAFTIVEDVGWQFVKDDQILGGICNSHITSAAGIMVASALRYIMENFY
;
A
#
# COMPACT_ATOMS: atom_id res chain seq x y z
N MET A 1 -19.27 -16.59 -8.68
CA MET A 1 -18.57 -15.65 -9.58
C MET A 1 -17.14 -16.14 -9.72
N GLU A 2 -16.64 -16.34 -10.94
CA GLU A 2 -15.23 -16.71 -11.14
C GLU A 2 -14.33 -15.50 -10.94
N VAL A 3 -13.18 -15.69 -10.26
CA VAL A 3 -12.19 -14.64 -9.93
C VAL A 3 -11.69 -13.90 -11.18
N VAL A 4 -11.71 -14.56 -12.35
CA VAL A 4 -11.22 -14.03 -13.63
C VAL A 4 -12.16 -13.00 -14.24
N GLU A 5 -13.48 -13.20 -14.12
CA GLU A 5 -14.48 -12.31 -14.74
C GLU A 5 -14.63 -10.98 -13.98
N GLY A 6 -14.21 -10.98 -12.72
CA GLY A 6 -14.27 -9.83 -11.84
C GLY A 6 -13.12 -8.83 -11.99
N LEU A 7 -12.12 -9.07 -12.85
CA LEU A 7 -10.95 -8.18 -12.95
C LEU A 7 -11.21 -6.89 -13.74
N PRO A 8 -10.39 -5.83 -13.55
CA PRO A 8 -10.56 -4.54 -14.22
C PRO A 8 -10.56 -4.69 -15.74
N LYS A 9 -11.41 -3.92 -16.41
CA LYS A 9 -11.55 -3.90 -17.86
C LYS A 9 -10.97 -2.61 -18.42
N LYS A 10 -10.67 -2.61 -19.72
CA LYS A 10 -10.22 -1.40 -20.44
C LYS A 10 -11.14 -0.20 -20.22
N ALA A 11 -12.46 -0.43 -20.14
CA ALA A 11 -13.46 0.61 -19.91
C ALA A 11 -13.38 1.26 -18.51
N ASP A 12 -12.75 0.60 -17.53
CA ASP A 12 -12.61 1.15 -16.18
C ASP A 12 -11.45 2.15 -16.07
N PHE A 13 -10.63 2.30 -17.12
CA PHE A 13 -9.43 3.15 -17.11
C PHE A 13 -9.75 4.58 -16.69
N ASP A 14 -10.76 5.20 -17.31
CA ASP A 14 -11.09 6.60 -17.03
C ASP A 14 -11.67 6.78 -15.63
N LYS A 15 -12.42 5.80 -15.12
CA LYS A 15 -12.93 5.80 -13.74
C LYS A 15 -11.78 5.85 -12.75
N TYR A 16 -10.85 4.89 -12.83
CA TYR A 16 -9.74 4.79 -11.89
C TYR A 16 -8.73 5.92 -12.01
N LEU A 17 -8.47 6.40 -13.23
CA LEU A 17 -7.61 7.58 -13.42
C LEU A 17 -8.22 8.83 -12.79
N SER A 18 -9.53 9.04 -12.95
CA SER A 18 -10.20 10.20 -12.36
C SER A 18 -10.21 10.15 -10.83
N VAL A 19 -10.35 8.97 -10.22
CA VAL A 19 -10.22 8.80 -8.76
C VAL A 19 -8.83 9.25 -8.30
N LEU A 20 -7.76 8.78 -8.94
CA LEU A 20 -6.40 9.15 -8.55
C LEU A 20 -6.08 10.62 -8.81
N GLU A 21 -6.57 11.20 -9.91
CA GLU A 21 -6.43 12.62 -10.18
C GLU A 21 -7.04 13.45 -9.05
N LYS A 22 -8.21 13.06 -8.52
CA LYS A 22 -8.82 13.70 -7.35
C LYS A 22 -7.98 13.52 -6.09
N THR A 23 -7.47 12.31 -5.83
CA THR A 23 -6.60 12.05 -4.67
C THR A 23 -5.34 12.90 -4.71
N VAL A 24 -4.62 12.90 -5.84
CA VAL A 24 -3.37 13.67 -5.99
C VAL A 24 -3.66 15.18 -5.93
N ALA A 25 -4.76 15.65 -6.53
CA ALA A 25 -5.17 17.05 -6.44
C ALA A 25 -5.50 17.47 -5.01
N PHE A 26 -6.20 16.62 -4.25
CA PHE A 26 -6.50 16.84 -2.84
C PHE A 26 -5.23 17.00 -2.02
N VAL A 27 -4.31 16.03 -2.14
CA VAL A 27 -3.07 16.03 -1.37
C VAL A 27 -2.19 17.23 -1.76
N ASN A 28 -2.16 17.62 -3.04
CA ASN A 28 -1.44 18.82 -3.46
C ASN A 28 -2.00 20.10 -2.81
N GLY A 29 -3.32 20.23 -2.74
CA GLY A 29 -4.00 21.35 -2.06
C GLY A 29 -3.77 21.37 -0.55
N HIS A 30 -3.46 20.21 0.04
CA HIS A 30 -3.30 20.02 1.49
C HIS A 30 -1.92 19.49 1.85
N ARG A 31 -0.88 19.89 1.09
CA ARG A 31 0.49 19.33 1.17
C ARG A 31 1.10 19.34 2.58
N PHE A 32 0.65 20.24 3.44
CA PHE A 32 1.05 20.32 4.84
C PHE A 32 0.67 19.09 5.70
N TYR A 33 -0.34 18.34 5.27
CA TYR A 33 -0.73 17.08 5.89
C TYR A 33 0.05 15.87 5.37
N VAL A 34 0.97 16.06 4.40
CA VAL A 34 1.80 14.97 3.87
C VAL A 34 2.82 14.57 4.93
N ASP A 35 2.52 13.45 5.59
CA ASP A 35 3.36 12.71 6.51
C ASP A 35 4.08 11.56 5.77
N LEU A 36 4.80 10.73 6.53
CA LEU A 36 5.48 9.54 6.00
C LEU A 36 4.52 8.57 5.27
N ASN A 37 3.33 8.32 5.85
CA ASN A 37 2.36 7.37 5.32
C ASN A 37 1.80 7.81 3.96
N LEU A 38 1.41 9.08 3.84
CA LEU A 38 0.98 9.66 2.57
C LEU A 38 2.12 9.69 1.56
N CYS A 39 3.32 10.12 1.95
CA CYS A 39 4.46 10.15 1.04
C CYS A 39 4.76 8.75 0.49
N PHE A 40 4.70 7.72 1.32
CA PHE A 40 4.89 6.33 0.90
C PHE A 40 3.80 5.90 -0.12
N GLY A 41 2.55 6.29 0.10
CA GLY A 41 1.45 6.09 -0.85
C GLY A 41 1.71 6.73 -2.20
N LEU A 42 2.05 8.02 -2.20
CA LEU A 42 2.36 8.77 -3.40
C LEU A 42 3.55 8.15 -4.15
N PHE A 43 4.59 7.72 -3.44
CA PHE A 43 5.72 7.00 -4.00
C PHE A 43 5.28 5.71 -4.71
N LEU A 44 4.43 4.90 -4.07
CA LEU A 44 3.95 3.65 -4.66
C LEU A 44 2.94 3.85 -5.81
N ILE A 45 2.20 4.95 -5.83
CA ILE A 45 1.43 5.38 -7.00
C ILE A 45 2.38 5.59 -8.19
N ASN A 46 3.48 6.33 -7.99
CA ASN A 46 4.49 6.53 -9.03
C ASN A 46 5.09 5.21 -9.51
N VAL A 47 5.51 4.34 -8.58
CA VAL A 47 6.08 3.01 -8.92
C VAL A 47 5.12 2.21 -9.82
N ASN A 48 3.84 2.12 -9.47
CA ASN A 48 2.85 1.38 -10.27
C ASN A 48 2.66 2.00 -11.66
N LEU A 49 2.39 3.30 -11.73
CA LEU A 49 2.04 3.96 -12.99
C LEU A 49 3.24 4.08 -13.94
N ARG A 50 4.42 4.45 -13.42
CA ARG A 50 5.65 4.56 -14.21
C ARG A 50 6.10 3.22 -14.77
N THR A 51 5.92 2.12 -14.02
CA THR A 51 6.23 0.77 -14.53
C THR A 51 5.42 0.46 -15.78
N ALA A 52 4.09 0.64 -15.73
CA ALA A 52 3.23 0.39 -16.88
C ALA A 52 3.51 1.35 -18.04
N VAL A 53 3.69 2.65 -17.77
CA VAL A 53 4.01 3.63 -18.81
C VAL A 53 5.34 3.29 -19.50
N LYS A 54 6.38 2.91 -18.75
CA LYS A 54 7.69 2.51 -19.32
C LYS A 54 7.55 1.38 -20.35
N ILE A 55 6.66 0.43 -20.10
CA ILE A 55 6.47 -0.76 -20.96
C ILE A 55 5.46 -0.50 -22.10
N ARG A 56 4.43 0.34 -21.87
CA ARG A 56 3.26 0.46 -22.74
C ARG A 56 3.01 1.86 -23.32
N LYS A 57 3.94 2.83 -23.14
CA LYS A 57 3.78 4.25 -23.52
C LYS A 57 3.14 4.49 -24.89
N ASN A 58 3.54 3.71 -25.90
CA ASN A 58 3.11 3.91 -27.29
C ASN A 58 1.72 3.34 -27.60
N ARG A 59 1.18 2.51 -26.70
CA ARG A 59 -0.12 1.85 -26.88
C ARG A 59 -1.24 2.56 -26.11
N ILE A 60 -0.88 3.34 -25.09
CA ILE A 60 -1.81 4.19 -24.35
C ILE A 60 -2.24 5.38 -25.23
N PRO A 61 -3.56 5.67 -25.37
CA PRO A 61 -4.06 6.79 -26.15
C PRO A 61 -3.42 8.11 -25.71
N LYS A 62 -3.10 8.98 -26.67
CA LYS A 62 -2.41 10.26 -26.41
C LYS A 62 -3.08 11.09 -25.32
N TYR A 63 -4.41 11.16 -25.31
CA TYR A 63 -5.19 11.87 -24.29
C TYR A 63 -4.93 11.30 -22.88
N ASN A 64 -5.04 9.98 -22.73
CA ASN A 64 -4.79 9.29 -21.46
C ASN A 64 -3.34 9.42 -21.00
N ARG A 65 -2.39 9.41 -21.94
CA ARG A 65 -0.97 9.63 -21.64
C ARG A 65 -0.71 11.02 -21.07
N LEU A 66 -1.32 12.06 -21.64
CA LEU A 66 -1.17 13.43 -21.13
C LEU A 66 -1.75 13.59 -19.71
N ARG A 67 -2.89 12.93 -19.43
CA ARG A 67 -3.47 12.88 -18.08
C ARG A 67 -2.53 12.20 -17.08
N LEU A 68 -2.00 11.03 -17.44
CA LEU A 68 -1.01 10.32 -16.61
C LEU A 68 0.26 11.14 -16.38
N GLU A 69 0.80 11.80 -17.42
CA GLU A 69 1.99 12.65 -17.30
C GLU A 69 1.74 13.85 -16.36
N LYS A 70 0.55 14.47 -16.44
CA LYS A 70 0.15 15.55 -15.53
C LYS A 70 0.04 15.05 -14.09
N LEU A 71 -0.64 13.92 -13.87
CA LEU A 71 -0.80 13.30 -12.55
C LEU A 71 0.55 12.97 -11.93
N LEU A 72 1.43 12.28 -12.67
CA LEU A 72 2.77 11.91 -12.21
C LEU A 72 3.61 13.14 -11.85
N LYS A 73 3.55 14.20 -12.66
CA LYS A 73 4.25 15.45 -12.37
C LYS A 73 3.76 16.09 -11.08
N THR A 74 2.45 16.22 -10.89
CA THR A 74 1.89 16.78 -9.65
C THR A 74 2.27 15.92 -8.45
N ASN A 75 2.27 14.60 -8.61
CA ASN A 75 2.67 13.67 -7.54
C ASN A 75 4.16 13.83 -7.17
N ASP A 76 5.05 14.01 -8.15
CA ASP A 76 6.47 14.31 -7.93
C ASP A 76 6.67 15.63 -7.16
N ASP A 77 5.89 16.66 -7.47
CA ASP A 77 5.96 17.96 -6.80
C ASP A 77 5.60 17.82 -5.30
N ILE A 78 4.61 16.99 -4.96
CA ILE A 78 4.22 16.70 -3.57
C ILE A 78 5.31 15.91 -2.83
N ILE A 79 5.83 14.85 -3.46
CA ILE A 79 6.91 14.04 -2.88
C ILE A 79 8.16 14.92 -2.65
N THR A 80 8.49 15.79 -3.59
CA THR A 80 9.60 16.76 -3.46
C THR A 80 9.38 17.69 -2.27
N TYR A 81 8.17 18.23 -2.12
CA TYR A 81 7.80 19.04 -0.96
C TYR A 81 8.01 18.28 0.35
N PHE A 82 7.57 17.02 0.45
CA PHE A 82 7.80 16.21 1.64
C PHE A 82 9.29 16.07 1.96
N PHE A 83 10.12 15.73 0.97
CA PHE A 83 11.57 15.58 1.17
C PHE A 83 12.27 16.90 1.51
N ASP A 84 11.79 18.04 1.01
CA ASP A 84 12.26 19.37 1.42
C ASP A 84 11.91 19.66 2.88
N MET A 85 10.67 19.38 3.29
CA MET A 85 10.21 19.59 4.66
C MET A 85 10.92 18.67 5.65
N PHE A 86 11.05 17.39 5.29
CA PHE A 86 11.81 16.42 6.04
C PHE A 86 13.26 16.88 6.23
N ARG A 87 13.96 17.31 5.17
CA ARG A 87 15.35 17.82 5.30
C ARG A 87 15.46 19.03 6.22
N LYS A 88 14.49 19.95 6.20
CA LYS A 88 14.47 21.15 7.05
C LYS A 88 14.28 20.81 8.53
N HIS A 89 13.52 19.76 8.85
CA HIS A 89 13.15 19.43 10.23
C HIS A 89 13.88 18.20 10.78
N ALA A 90 14.62 17.45 9.95
CA ALA A 90 15.28 16.20 10.33
C ALA A 90 16.25 16.35 11.52
N ALA A 91 16.93 17.50 11.65
CA ALA A 91 17.84 17.78 12.75
C ALA A 91 17.13 17.96 14.12
N HIS A 92 15.82 18.18 14.11
CA HIS A 92 14.99 18.38 15.31
C HIS A 92 14.07 17.19 15.60
N LEU A 93 14.16 16.11 14.82
CA LEU A 93 13.42 14.88 15.09
C LEU A 93 14.05 14.19 16.29
N ASP A 94 13.21 13.88 17.28
CA ASP A 94 13.61 13.29 18.55
C ASP A 94 14.26 11.89 18.35
N PRO A 95 15.49 11.68 18.84
CA PRO A 95 16.16 10.37 18.80
C PRO A 95 15.41 9.24 19.52
N GLU A 96 14.56 9.54 20.51
CA GLU A 96 13.84 8.54 21.33
C GLU A 96 12.77 7.78 20.53
N PHE A 97 12.23 8.36 19.45
CA PHE A 97 11.26 7.71 18.55
C PHE A 97 11.93 6.85 17.46
N GLY A 98 13.22 6.54 17.58
CA GLY A 98 13.89 5.61 16.68
C GLY A 98 13.93 6.11 15.22
N THR A 99 14.33 7.37 15.02
CA THR A 99 14.78 7.94 13.75
C THR A 99 14.16 7.33 12.46
N PRO A 100 12.95 7.72 12.04
CA PRO A 100 12.32 7.22 10.81
C PRO A 100 13.00 7.75 9.51
N ILE A 101 14.21 8.30 9.62
CA ILE A 101 15.05 8.72 8.50
C ILE A 101 15.39 7.54 7.59
N GLY A 102 15.71 6.36 8.16
CA GLY A 102 15.98 5.18 7.36
C GLY A 102 14.74 4.72 6.60
N VAL A 103 13.57 4.74 7.23
CA VAL A 103 12.31 4.36 6.58
C VAL A 103 12.05 5.24 5.35
N VAL A 104 12.26 6.55 5.46
CA VAL A 104 12.19 7.48 4.32
C VAL A 104 13.15 7.10 3.18
N ASP A 105 14.36 6.63 3.51
CA ASP A 105 15.37 6.24 2.51
C ASP A 105 15.01 4.94 1.78
N LEU A 106 14.19 4.07 2.36
CA LEU A 106 13.65 2.90 1.65
C LEU A 106 12.77 3.28 0.46
N TYR A 107 12.16 4.47 0.50
CA TYR A 107 11.14 4.91 -0.46
C TYR A 107 11.59 6.14 -1.27
N ARG A 108 12.90 6.33 -1.41
CA ARG A 108 13.47 7.41 -2.24
C ARG A 108 13.78 6.97 -3.67
N ASN A 109 14.16 5.71 -3.88
CA ASN A 109 14.61 5.22 -5.16
C ASN A 109 13.52 4.47 -5.93
N GLU A 110 12.74 5.20 -6.72
CA GLU A 110 11.68 4.61 -7.57
C GLU A 110 12.23 3.58 -8.55
N THR A 111 13.42 3.80 -9.10
CA THR A 111 14.00 2.92 -10.12
C THR A 111 14.29 1.53 -9.55
N ALA A 112 14.79 1.47 -8.31
CA ALA A 112 15.02 0.20 -7.61
C ALA A 112 13.72 -0.61 -7.47
N TRP A 113 12.62 0.06 -7.08
CA TRP A 113 11.31 -0.58 -6.94
C TRP A 113 10.74 -1.03 -8.28
N ILE A 114 10.77 -0.17 -9.30
CA ILE A 114 10.26 -0.46 -10.65
C ILE A 114 10.95 -1.70 -11.24
N ASN A 115 12.25 -1.87 -11.00
CA ASN A 115 13.01 -2.99 -11.56
C ASN A 115 12.65 -4.35 -10.94
N HIS A 116 12.10 -4.38 -9.72
CA HIS A 116 11.75 -5.62 -9.04
C HIS A 116 10.24 -5.91 -9.05
N LEU A 117 9.42 -4.94 -9.47
CA LEU A 117 7.97 -5.06 -9.53
C LEU A 117 7.54 -6.23 -10.45
N GLN A 118 6.68 -7.11 -9.96
CA GLN A 118 6.27 -8.30 -10.71
C GLN A 118 5.10 -7.98 -11.63
N THR A 119 5.13 -8.44 -12.89
CA THR A 119 3.99 -8.31 -13.81
C THR A 119 2.80 -9.14 -13.33
N PHE A 120 1.59 -8.70 -13.65
CA PHE A 120 0.39 -9.41 -13.19
C PHE A 120 0.32 -10.83 -13.75
N ASN A 121 0.26 -11.80 -12.83
CA ASN A 121 0.25 -13.23 -13.18
C ASN A 121 -1.18 -13.78 -13.22
N THR A 122 -1.76 -13.83 -14.42
CA THR A 122 -3.11 -14.38 -14.63
C THR A 122 -3.19 -15.90 -14.39
N ARG A 123 -2.06 -16.62 -14.31
CA ARG A 123 -2.06 -18.06 -13.97
C ARG A 123 -2.43 -18.32 -12.51
N LEU A 124 -2.17 -17.36 -11.62
CA LEU A 124 -2.59 -17.45 -10.22
C LEU A 124 -4.12 -17.50 -10.10
N LEU A 125 -4.83 -16.76 -10.95
CA LEU A 125 -6.30 -16.72 -10.98
C LEU A 125 -6.94 -18.09 -11.18
N LYS A 126 -6.32 -18.96 -12.00
CA LYS A 126 -6.83 -20.31 -12.26
C LYS A 126 -6.80 -21.21 -11.01
N LYS A 127 -5.94 -20.88 -10.04
CA LYS A 127 -5.80 -21.62 -8.78
C LYS A 127 -6.61 -20.98 -7.66
N THR A 128 -6.89 -19.69 -7.75
CA THR A 128 -7.67 -18.95 -6.75
C THR A 128 -9.15 -19.32 -6.84
N LYS A 129 -9.73 -19.68 -5.70
CA LYS A 129 -11.17 -19.91 -5.57
C LYS A 129 -11.68 -19.11 -4.38
N PHE A 130 -12.84 -18.47 -4.56
CA PHE A 130 -13.58 -17.89 -3.45
C PHE A 130 -13.98 -19.01 -2.46
N THR A 131 -13.76 -18.73 -1.19
CA THR A 131 -13.91 -19.63 -0.08
C THR A 131 -15.23 -19.37 0.64
N THR A 132 -15.96 -20.44 0.94
CA THR A 132 -17.25 -20.32 1.64
C THR A 132 -17.09 -19.65 3.01
N LYS A 133 -18.05 -18.82 3.41
CA LYS A 133 -18.10 -18.19 4.74
C LYS A 133 -17.84 -19.17 5.88
N LYS A 134 -18.47 -20.35 5.83
CA LYS A 134 -18.29 -21.42 6.84
C LYS A 134 -16.84 -21.90 6.96
N HIS A 135 -16.09 -21.95 5.86
CA HIS A 135 -14.67 -22.30 5.89
C HIS A 135 -13.83 -21.15 6.44
N LEU A 136 -14.10 -19.91 6.02
CA LEU A 136 -13.41 -18.73 6.54
C LEU A 136 -13.62 -18.56 8.06
N GLU A 137 -14.85 -18.77 8.55
CA GLU A 137 -15.14 -18.73 10.00
C GLU A 137 -14.44 -19.85 10.79
N ARG A 138 -14.12 -21.00 10.17
CA ARG A 138 -13.30 -22.03 10.81
C ARG A 138 -11.84 -21.59 10.91
N THR A 139 -11.35 -20.90 9.90
CA THR A 139 -9.97 -20.41 9.83
C THR A 139 -9.75 -19.21 10.75
N TYR A 140 -10.61 -18.19 10.67
CA TYR A 140 -10.43 -16.90 11.34
C TYR A 140 -11.23 -16.75 12.63
N SER A 141 -12.15 -17.68 12.92
CA SER A 141 -13.26 -17.56 13.90
C SER A 141 -14.40 -16.66 13.44
N LYS A 142 -15.55 -16.72 14.12
CA LYS A 142 -16.71 -15.86 13.84
C LYS A 142 -16.33 -14.38 13.91
N TRP A 143 -17.00 -13.55 13.11
CA TRP A 143 -16.62 -12.15 12.87
C TRP A 143 -16.36 -11.32 14.14
N PRO A 144 -17.22 -11.31 15.18
CA PRO A 144 -16.93 -10.52 16.38
C PRO A 144 -15.67 -10.98 17.13
N LYS A 145 -15.36 -12.28 17.09
CA LYS A 145 -14.13 -12.82 17.69
C LYS A 145 -12.91 -12.54 16.80
N TYR A 146 -13.08 -12.57 15.49
CA TYR A 146 -12.05 -12.18 14.54
C TYR A 146 -11.66 -10.70 14.70
N LEU A 147 -12.63 -9.78 14.73
CA LEU A 147 -12.37 -8.35 14.97
C LEU A 147 -11.58 -8.12 16.25
N LYS A 148 -11.98 -8.77 17.35
CA LYS A 148 -11.23 -8.71 18.61
C LYS A 148 -9.79 -9.15 18.43
N LYS A 149 -9.51 -10.22 17.67
CA LYS A 149 -8.14 -10.68 17.44
C LYS A 149 -7.33 -9.72 16.58
N VAL A 150 -7.94 -9.05 15.60
CA VAL A 150 -7.25 -8.08 14.73
C VAL A 150 -6.81 -6.85 15.53
N PHE A 151 -7.63 -6.39 16.47
CA PHE A 151 -7.35 -5.20 17.29
C PHE A 151 -6.70 -5.51 18.65
N ASP A 152 -6.52 -6.78 19.01
CA ASP A 152 -5.89 -7.17 20.28
C ASP A 152 -4.37 -7.08 20.16
N VAL A 153 -3.86 -5.86 20.36
CA VAL A 153 -2.43 -5.53 20.30
C VAL A 153 -1.61 -6.37 21.30
N ASN A 154 -2.21 -6.75 22.44
CA ASN A 154 -1.57 -7.59 23.46
C ASN A 154 -1.41 -9.06 23.03
N ARG A 155 -2.12 -9.49 21.97
CA ARG A 155 -1.96 -10.82 21.35
C ARG A 155 -1.11 -10.82 20.10
N SER A 156 -0.71 -9.67 19.57
CA SER A 156 0.41 -9.58 18.63
C SER A 156 1.70 -9.86 19.41
N HIS A 157 1.91 -11.12 19.79
CA HIS A 157 3.08 -11.54 20.55
C HIS A 157 4.38 -11.48 19.73
N TYR A 158 4.32 -11.02 18.48
CA TYR A 158 5.41 -11.17 17.53
C TYR A 158 5.79 -9.89 16.80
N LEU A 159 4.88 -8.94 16.56
CA LEU A 159 5.24 -7.70 15.85
C LEU A 159 4.29 -6.54 16.17
N SER A 160 4.76 -5.61 17.01
CA SER A 160 4.16 -4.28 17.14
C SER A 160 4.52 -3.39 15.92
N PRO A 161 3.71 -2.36 15.60
CA PRO A 161 4.08 -1.36 14.59
C PRO A 161 5.48 -0.78 14.84
N GLU A 162 5.82 -0.51 16.09
CA GLU A 162 7.10 0.07 16.50
C GLU A 162 8.28 -0.87 16.23
N GLU A 163 8.12 -2.18 16.51
CA GLU A 163 9.13 -3.19 16.17
C GLU A 163 9.30 -3.35 14.65
N SER A 164 8.20 -3.25 13.89
CA SER A 164 8.25 -3.27 12.43
C SER A 164 9.03 -2.08 11.88
N ASP A 165 8.77 -0.88 12.39
CA ASP A 165 9.43 0.35 11.96
C ASP A 165 10.91 0.35 12.33
N ALA A 166 11.25 -0.16 13.52
CA ALA A 166 12.64 -0.36 13.92
C ALA A 166 13.39 -1.30 12.95
N CYS A 167 12.76 -2.40 12.54
CA CYS A 167 13.35 -3.32 11.58
C CYS A 167 13.47 -2.73 10.17
N LEU A 168 12.49 -1.96 9.71
CA LEU A 168 12.57 -1.22 8.45
C LEU A 168 13.70 -0.18 8.48
N ASN A 169 13.86 0.53 9.59
CA ASN A 169 14.95 1.50 9.76
C ASN A 169 16.32 0.82 9.72
N LEU A 170 16.48 -0.35 10.36
CA LEU A 170 17.72 -1.14 10.29
C LEU A 170 17.98 -1.67 8.88
N LEU A 171 16.94 -2.15 8.19
CA LEU A 171 17.05 -2.56 6.80
C LEU A 171 17.53 -1.40 5.91
N ALA A 172 17.07 -0.18 6.17
CA ALA A 172 17.46 1.00 5.41
C ALA A 172 18.97 1.29 5.45
N GLN A 173 19.69 0.82 6.47
CA GLN A 173 21.14 1.00 6.57
C GLN A 173 21.91 0.14 5.56
N ASN A 174 21.25 -0.84 4.93
CA ASN A 174 21.85 -1.63 3.86
C ASN A 174 22.02 -0.77 2.59
N PRO A 175 23.14 -0.91 1.86
CA PRO A 175 23.31 -0.23 0.59
C PRO A 175 22.31 -0.75 -0.46
N VAL A 176 21.93 0.12 -1.39
CA VAL A 176 21.11 -0.31 -2.54
C VAL A 176 21.97 -1.16 -3.47
N ASN A 177 21.59 -2.42 -3.63
CA ASN A 177 22.24 -3.34 -4.56
C ASN A 177 21.57 -3.26 -5.95
N PHE A 178 22.26 -2.65 -6.91
CA PHE A 178 21.84 -2.61 -8.31
C PHE A 178 22.35 -3.81 -9.14
N ASN A 179 23.20 -4.65 -8.55
CA ASN A 179 23.78 -5.79 -9.24
C ASN A 179 22.84 -7.00 -9.19
N MET A 180 22.96 -7.90 -10.18
CA MET A 180 22.13 -9.13 -10.23
C MET A 180 22.51 -10.19 -9.18
N ASN A 181 23.60 -9.98 -8.43
CA ASN A 181 24.00 -10.90 -7.37
C ASN A 181 23.12 -10.65 -6.15
N LEU A 182 22.31 -11.63 -5.77
CA LEU A 182 21.51 -11.59 -4.55
C LEU A 182 22.43 -11.62 -3.33
N ILE A 183 22.39 -10.55 -2.54
CA ILE A 183 23.10 -10.45 -1.26
C ILE A 183 22.11 -10.62 -0.11
N HIS A 184 22.58 -11.13 1.03
CA HIS A 184 21.77 -11.14 2.25
C HIS A 184 21.72 -9.74 2.86
N CYS A 185 20.56 -9.31 3.33
CA CYS A 185 20.43 -8.07 4.07
C CYS A 185 21.11 -8.23 5.44
N GLN A 186 21.87 -7.23 5.85
CA GLN A 186 22.45 -7.09 7.17
C GLN A 186 21.39 -6.50 8.11
N VAL A 187 20.61 -7.37 8.73
CA VAL A 187 19.62 -7.01 9.77
C VAL A 187 19.79 -7.97 10.95
N PRO A 188 19.42 -7.55 12.19
CA PRO A 188 19.45 -8.45 13.32
C PRO A 188 18.57 -9.69 13.11
N TYR A 189 18.96 -10.80 13.73
CA TYR A 189 18.21 -12.05 13.65
C TYR A 189 16.75 -11.86 14.07
N SER A 190 16.49 -11.07 15.12
CA SER A 190 15.13 -10.72 15.56
C SER A 190 14.27 -10.21 14.40
N CYS A 191 14.76 -9.28 13.58
CA CYS A 191 14.03 -8.76 12.41
C CYS A 191 13.79 -9.82 11.33
N SER A 192 14.79 -10.66 11.03
CA SER A 192 14.63 -11.76 10.06
C SER A 192 13.72 -12.88 10.59
N GLU A 193 13.53 -12.97 11.90
CA GLU A 193 12.67 -13.96 12.52
C GLU A 193 11.18 -13.55 12.41
N LEU A 194 10.89 -12.24 12.43
CA LEU A 194 9.54 -11.67 12.27
C LEU A 194 8.85 -12.14 10.99
N ILE A 195 9.58 -12.31 9.90
CA ILE A 195 8.97 -12.79 8.64
C ILE A 195 8.50 -14.23 8.73
N GLN A 196 9.02 -15.03 9.66
CA GLN A 196 8.62 -16.42 9.88
C GLN A 196 7.60 -16.52 11.03
N LYS A 197 7.81 -15.76 12.10
CA LYS A 197 6.99 -15.73 13.31
C LYS A 197 6.01 -14.56 13.26
N GLY A 198 4.74 -14.89 13.18
CA GLY A 198 3.66 -13.90 13.22
C GLY A 198 2.33 -14.56 12.97
N THR A 199 1.26 -13.83 13.24
CA THR A 199 -0.08 -14.31 12.97
C THR A 199 -0.32 -14.51 11.47
N ASN A 200 -1.37 -15.27 11.17
CA ASN A 200 -1.80 -15.58 9.80
C ASN A 200 -3.07 -14.80 9.42
N TYR A 201 -3.24 -13.61 10.03
CA TYR A 201 -4.36 -12.68 9.87
C TYR A 201 -3.90 -11.28 10.27
N GLY A 202 -4.65 -10.25 9.91
CA GLY A 202 -4.47 -8.88 10.40
C GLY A 202 -3.22 -8.16 9.89
N TYR A 203 -2.89 -7.08 10.60
CA TYR A 203 -1.81 -6.15 10.25
C TYR A 203 -0.41 -6.77 10.31
N GLU A 204 -0.16 -7.75 11.17
CA GLU A 204 1.14 -8.44 11.19
C GLU A 204 1.49 -9.07 9.83
N MET A 205 0.49 -9.55 9.07
CA MET A 205 0.76 -10.06 7.73
C MET A 205 1.20 -8.95 6.78
N THR A 206 0.56 -7.77 6.82
CA THR A 206 0.88 -6.66 5.92
C THR A 206 2.28 -6.11 6.22
N HIS A 207 2.64 -5.99 7.50
CA HIS A 207 3.98 -5.58 7.93
C HIS A 207 5.07 -6.58 7.53
N ARG A 208 4.84 -7.90 7.70
CA ARG A 208 5.79 -8.93 7.26
C ARG A 208 6.01 -8.91 5.75
N LEU A 209 4.95 -8.73 4.98
CA LEU A 209 5.04 -8.58 3.53
C LEU A 209 5.76 -7.29 3.15
N LEU A 210 5.46 -6.17 3.81
CA LEU A 210 6.14 -4.89 3.58
C LEU A 210 7.66 -5.01 3.81
N PHE A 211 8.08 -5.72 4.85
CA PHE A 211 9.51 -5.94 5.13
C PHE A 211 10.22 -6.74 4.03
N LEU A 212 9.59 -7.83 3.56
CA LEU A 212 10.07 -8.62 2.41
C LEU A 212 10.15 -7.78 1.13
N LEU A 213 9.12 -6.97 0.88
CA LEU A 213 9.06 -6.06 -0.27
C LEU A 213 10.15 -5.00 -0.20
N ALA A 214 10.33 -4.34 0.95
CA ALA A 214 11.36 -3.31 1.13
C ALA A 214 12.76 -3.89 0.93
N ALA A 215 13.04 -5.09 1.47
CA ALA A 215 14.34 -5.75 1.32
C ALA A 215 14.67 -6.00 -0.16
N ARG A 216 13.70 -6.57 -0.89
CA ARG A 216 13.88 -6.91 -2.31
C ARG A 216 13.86 -5.68 -3.21
N PHE A 217 12.87 -4.81 -3.05
CA PHE A 217 12.55 -3.74 -4.00
C PHE A 217 13.38 -2.48 -3.76
N SER A 218 13.66 -2.15 -2.50
CA SER A 218 14.47 -0.97 -2.18
C SER A 218 15.96 -1.30 -2.13
N ARG A 219 16.32 -2.43 -1.50
CA ARG A 219 17.73 -2.77 -1.22
C ARG A 219 18.32 -3.82 -2.15
N GLY A 220 17.51 -4.58 -2.89
CA GLY A 220 18.03 -5.64 -3.77
C GLY A 220 18.71 -6.77 -2.99
N CYS A 221 18.25 -7.04 -1.77
CA CYS A 221 18.78 -8.08 -0.90
C CYS A 221 17.68 -9.06 -0.46
N VAL A 222 18.08 -10.21 0.10
CA VAL A 222 17.20 -11.24 0.66
C VAL A 222 17.35 -11.31 2.18
N LEU A 223 16.25 -11.61 2.88
CA LEU A 223 16.25 -11.74 4.34
C LEU A 223 16.68 -13.14 4.76
N LEU A 224 16.15 -14.19 4.11
CA LEU A 224 16.53 -15.59 4.36
C LEU A 224 17.25 -16.17 3.16
N SER A 225 16.54 -16.30 2.04
CA SER A 225 17.06 -16.75 0.76
C SER A 225 16.05 -16.41 -0.32
N ALA A 226 16.48 -16.28 -1.58
CA ALA A 226 15.58 -15.91 -2.67
C ALA A 226 14.38 -16.87 -2.82
N LEU A 227 14.59 -18.16 -2.53
CA LEU A 227 13.53 -19.16 -2.60
C LEU A 227 12.59 -19.10 -1.39
N GLU A 228 13.13 -18.95 -0.18
CA GLU A 228 12.31 -18.90 1.04
C GLU A 228 11.51 -17.61 1.14
N ASP A 229 12.13 -16.46 0.86
CA ASP A 229 11.47 -15.16 0.84
C ASP A 229 10.29 -15.20 -0.14
N ARG A 230 10.51 -15.75 -1.36
CA ARG A 230 9.43 -15.95 -2.33
C ARG A 230 8.32 -16.86 -1.83
N LYS A 231 8.66 -18.00 -1.21
CA LYS A 231 7.66 -18.93 -0.65
C LYS A 231 6.84 -18.28 0.46
N ILE A 232 7.48 -17.48 1.32
CA ILE A 232 6.81 -16.75 2.39
C ILE A 232 5.89 -15.68 1.79
N THR A 233 6.37 -14.87 0.85
CA THR A 233 5.57 -13.89 0.12
C THR A 233 4.33 -14.51 -0.53
N GLU A 234 4.50 -15.60 -1.29
CA GLU A 234 3.38 -16.30 -1.94
C GLU A 234 2.37 -16.83 -0.92
N LYS A 235 2.85 -17.38 0.22
CA LYS A 235 2.01 -17.86 1.32
C LYS A 235 1.27 -16.74 2.02
N LEU A 236 1.92 -15.60 2.27
CA LEU A 236 1.30 -14.41 2.88
C LEU A 236 0.20 -13.87 1.97
N CYS A 237 0.47 -13.66 0.68
CA CYS A 237 -0.55 -13.17 -0.24
C CYS A 237 -1.71 -14.15 -0.44
N ALA A 238 -1.48 -15.47 -0.39
CA ALA A 238 -2.56 -16.44 -0.39
C ALA A 238 -3.46 -16.32 0.87
N LYS A 239 -2.86 -16.10 2.05
CA LYS A 239 -3.61 -15.93 3.30
C LYS A 239 -4.34 -14.59 3.35
N MET A 240 -3.70 -13.51 2.93
CA MET A 240 -4.32 -12.19 2.79
C MET A 240 -5.50 -12.23 1.82
N PHE A 241 -5.44 -13.02 0.74
CA PHE A 241 -6.58 -13.12 -0.18
C PHE A 241 -7.81 -13.72 0.50
N ASN A 242 -7.63 -14.79 1.27
CA ASN A 242 -8.72 -15.40 2.03
C ASN A 242 -9.25 -14.47 3.13
N GLU A 243 -8.37 -13.68 3.75
CA GLU A 243 -8.79 -12.69 4.75
C GLU A 243 -9.51 -11.51 4.13
N ALA A 244 -9.02 -10.96 3.01
CA ALA A 244 -9.68 -9.94 2.22
C ALA A 244 -11.08 -10.39 1.78
N GLU A 245 -11.22 -11.65 1.36
CA GLU A 245 -12.53 -12.23 1.08
C GLU A 245 -13.41 -12.28 2.33
N TYR A 246 -12.85 -12.63 3.48
CA TYR A 246 -13.61 -12.65 4.74
C TYR A 246 -14.10 -11.24 5.12
N ILE A 247 -13.25 -10.23 4.98
CA ILE A 247 -13.59 -8.81 5.18
C ILE A 247 -14.69 -8.38 4.19
N ALA A 248 -14.57 -8.75 2.91
CA ALA A 248 -15.58 -8.45 1.89
C ALA A 248 -16.94 -9.13 2.16
N GLN A 249 -16.95 -10.34 2.73
CA GLN A 249 -18.19 -11.04 3.16
C GLN A 249 -18.84 -10.43 4.42
N HIS A 250 -18.19 -9.43 5.00
CA HIS A 250 -18.62 -8.68 6.18
C HIS A 250 -18.64 -7.17 5.88
N ASP A 251 -19.12 -6.82 4.69
CA ASP A 251 -19.43 -5.46 4.27
C ASP A 251 -18.25 -4.49 4.38
N PHE A 252 -17.03 -5.00 4.16
CA PHE A 252 -15.80 -4.22 4.15
C PHE A 252 -15.54 -3.45 5.46
N GLN A 253 -15.99 -3.98 6.61
CA GLN A 253 -15.85 -3.37 7.94
C GLN A 253 -14.39 -3.14 8.41
N LEU A 254 -13.39 -3.64 7.67
CA LEU A 254 -11.97 -3.35 7.87
C LEU A 254 -11.35 -2.78 6.58
N PRO A 255 -11.80 -1.59 6.13
CA PRO A 255 -11.44 -1.07 4.81
C PRO A 255 -9.94 -0.75 4.70
N ASP A 256 -9.34 -0.32 5.80
CA ASP A 256 -7.90 -0.09 5.88
C ASP A 256 -7.09 -1.36 5.63
N LEU A 257 -7.35 -2.43 6.40
CA LEU A 257 -6.63 -3.69 6.27
C LEU A 257 -6.77 -4.31 4.88
N ILE A 258 -8.00 -4.39 4.33
CA ILE A 258 -8.20 -4.97 3.00
C ILE A 258 -7.51 -4.15 1.91
N THR A 259 -7.52 -2.82 2.02
CA THR A 259 -6.85 -1.95 1.06
C THR A 259 -5.33 -2.12 1.13
N GLN A 260 -4.73 -2.23 2.32
CA GLN A 260 -3.31 -2.56 2.46
C GLN A 260 -2.96 -3.90 1.81
N GLN A 261 -3.79 -4.92 2.02
CA GLN A 261 -3.59 -6.26 1.45
C GLN A 261 -3.62 -6.23 -0.08
N ILE A 262 -4.60 -5.54 -0.67
CA ILE A 262 -4.67 -5.34 -2.12
C ILE A 262 -3.43 -4.61 -2.63
N SER A 263 -3.08 -3.50 -1.97
CA SER A 263 -1.95 -2.65 -2.35
C SER A 263 -0.63 -3.40 -2.35
N LEU A 264 -0.29 -4.12 -1.28
CA LEU A 264 0.99 -4.84 -1.19
C LEU A 264 1.05 -6.07 -2.11
N CYS A 265 0.01 -6.91 -2.12
CA CYS A 265 0.05 -8.14 -2.93
C CYS A 265 -0.05 -7.86 -4.44
N SER A 266 -0.65 -6.74 -4.85
CA SER A 266 -0.66 -6.35 -6.26
C SER A 266 0.74 -6.00 -6.80
N LEU A 267 1.67 -5.56 -5.95
CA LEU A 267 3.07 -5.32 -6.31
C LEU A 267 3.81 -6.63 -6.67
N GLU A 268 3.37 -7.74 -6.07
CA GLU A 268 3.80 -9.11 -6.39
C GLU A 268 3.04 -9.72 -7.58
N GLY A 269 2.20 -8.94 -8.26
CA GLY A 269 1.46 -9.39 -9.44
C GLY A 269 0.24 -10.26 -9.14
N HIS A 270 -0.24 -10.29 -7.88
CA HIS A 270 -1.44 -11.02 -7.48
C HIS A 270 -2.72 -10.29 -7.96
N SER A 271 -3.02 -10.41 -9.24
CA SER A 271 -4.20 -9.79 -9.88
C SER A 271 -5.54 -10.17 -9.24
N GLN A 272 -5.64 -11.30 -8.55
CA GLN A 272 -6.89 -11.73 -7.90
C GLN A 272 -7.43 -10.71 -6.89
N PHE A 273 -6.59 -9.85 -6.31
CA PHE A 273 -7.01 -8.81 -5.37
C PHE A 273 -7.75 -7.65 -6.04
N LEU A 274 -7.60 -7.48 -7.36
CA LEU A 274 -8.17 -6.37 -8.12
C LEU A 274 -9.62 -6.64 -8.54
N GLN A 275 -10.39 -7.37 -7.75
CA GLN A 275 -11.80 -7.62 -8.07
C GLN A 275 -12.54 -6.29 -8.16
N ARG A 276 -13.17 -6.00 -9.31
CA ARG A 276 -13.97 -4.80 -9.57
C ARG A 276 -15.00 -4.57 -8.49
N ALA A 277 -15.68 -5.62 -8.02
CA ALA A 277 -16.63 -5.51 -6.91
C ALA A 277 -15.98 -5.00 -5.61
N TRP A 278 -14.75 -5.43 -5.30
CA TRP A 278 -14.02 -4.95 -4.12
C TRP A 278 -13.54 -3.51 -4.32
N LEU A 279 -13.00 -3.21 -5.51
CA LEU A 279 -12.57 -1.85 -5.86
C LEU A 279 -13.74 -0.88 -5.81
N ASP A 280 -14.88 -1.23 -6.38
CA ASP A 280 -16.07 -0.39 -6.43
C ASP A 280 -16.56 -0.04 -5.01
N GLU A 281 -16.65 -1.02 -4.11
CA GLU A 281 -17.04 -0.82 -2.71
C GLU A 281 -16.05 0.06 -1.94
N LEU A 282 -14.74 -0.16 -2.11
CA LEU A 282 -13.71 0.62 -1.43
C LEU A 282 -13.59 2.05 -2.01
N LEU A 283 -13.94 2.26 -3.27
CA LEU A 283 -13.95 3.58 -3.89
C LEU A 283 -15.07 4.49 -3.37
N GLU A 284 -16.14 3.93 -2.78
CA GLU A 284 -17.20 4.71 -2.12
C GLU A 284 -16.73 5.40 -0.83
N LEU A 285 -15.55 5.02 -0.33
CA LEU A 285 -14.89 5.70 0.79
C LEU A 285 -14.21 7.00 0.35
N GLN A 286 -14.03 7.24 -0.96
CA GLN A 286 -13.53 8.51 -1.46
C GLN A 286 -14.61 9.57 -1.33
N ILE A 287 -14.35 10.60 -0.54
CA ILE A 287 -15.27 11.72 -0.38
C ILE A 287 -15.03 12.81 -1.44
N SER A 288 -15.96 13.76 -1.57
CA SER A 288 -15.92 14.80 -2.61
C SER A 288 -14.58 15.56 -2.70
N PRO A 289 -13.91 15.91 -1.59
CA PRO A 289 -12.56 16.51 -1.64
C PRO A 289 -11.50 15.68 -2.37
N GLY A 290 -11.63 14.35 -2.42
CA GLY A 290 -10.70 13.44 -3.10
C GLY A 290 -9.87 12.53 -2.17
N CYS A 291 -9.90 12.77 -0.87
CA CYS A 291 -9.32 11.86 0.14
C CYS A 291 -10.28 10.69 0.45
N PHE A 292 -9.79 9.73 1.25
CA PHE A 292 -10.56 8.58 1.71
C PHE A 292 -10.82 8.65 3.22
N ASN A 293 -11.95 8.09 3.65
CA ASN A 293 -12.29 7.89 5.06
C ASN A 293 -12.42 6.38 5.38
N LEU A 294 -12.50 6.04 6.67
CA LEU A 294 -12.73 4.66 7.15
C LEU A 294 -14.22 4.27 7.09
N THR A 295 -15.13 5.22 6.89
CA THR A 295 -16.58 4.98 6.76
C THR A 295 -17.15 5.72 5.54
N LYS A 296 -18.23 5.18 4.96
CA LYS A 296 -18.92 5.79 3.80
C LYS A 296 -19.54 7.13 4.20
N SER A 297 -19.58 8.08 3.27
CA SER A 297 -19.71 9.53 3.57
C SER A 297 -21.08 10.04 4.02
N GLU A 298 -22.08 9.20 4.28
CA GLU A 298 -23.41 9.65 4.71
C GLU A 298 -23.41 10.38 6.08
N GLU A 299 -22.27 10.36 6.79
CA GLU A 299 -22.08 11.01 8.10
C GLU A 299 -20.96 12.08 8.11
N ALA A 300 -20.34 12.41 6.97
CA ALA A 300 -19.24 13.38 6.93
C ALA A 300 -19.78 14.81 7.15
N PRO A 301 -19.26 15.57 8.13
CA PRO A 301 -19.73 16.94 8.34
C PRO A 301 -19.49 17.81 7.09
N THR A 302 -20.30 18.85 6.89
CA THR A 302 -20.26 19.72 5.69
C THR A 302 -19.45 21.00 5.90
N ALA A 303 -19.02 21.28 7.14
CA ALA A 303 -18.32 22.50 7.51
C ALA A 303 -17.17 22.20 8.47
N PHE A 304 -15.98 22.74 8.18
CA PHE A 304 -14.80 22.56 9.02
C PHE A 304 -13.94 23.80 9.04
N THR A 305 -13.33 24.03 10.19
CA THR A 305 -12.22 24.95 10.36
C THR A 305 -10.94 24.22 9.93
N ILE A 306 -10.35 24.67 8.82
CA ILE A 306 -8.94 24.37 8.56
C ILE A 306 -8.18 25.00 9.72
N VAL A 307 -7.64 24.17 10.61
CA VAL A 307 -6.64 24.66 11.56
C VAL A 307 -5.39 24.88 10.73
N GLU A 308 -5.19 26.10 10.24
CA GLU A 308 -4.02 26.48 9.44
C GLU A 308 -2.71 26.47 10.25
N ASP A 309 -2.81 26.26 11.58
CA ASP A 309 -1.74 26.57 12.53
C ASP A 309 -1.09 25.34 13.20
N VAL A 310 -1.07 24.18 12.53
CA VAL A 310 -0.60 22.92 13.18
C VAL A 310 0.85 22.52 12.88
N GLY A 311 1.78 23.39 12.46
CA GLY A 311 3.13 22.98 12.01
C GLY A 311 3.24 21.78 11.02
N TRP A 312 4.30 21.72 10.21
CA TRP A 312 4.54 20.45 9.50
C TRP A 312 5.07 19.44 10.51
N GLN A 313 4.50 18.23 10.50
CA GLN A 313 4.93 17.13 11.37
C GLN A 313 5.24 15.91 10.50
N PHE A 314 6.28 15.19 10.89
CA PHE A 314 6.82 14.08 10.12
C PHE A 314 5.92 12.83 10.16
N VAL A 315 5.35 12.56 11.33
CA VAL A 315 4.30 11.57 11.57
C VAL A 315 3.16 12.34 12.26
N LYS A 316 1.96 12.27 11.68
CA LYS A 316 0.74 12.86 12.24
C LYS A 316 -0.15 11.73 12.75
N ASP A 317 -1.14 12.06 13.57
CA ASP A 317 -2.33 11.20 13.67
C ASP A 317 -2.86 11.00 12.25
N ASP A 318 -3.44 9.83 11.97
CA ASP A 318 -3.94 9.51 10.62
C ASP A 318 -5.07 10.44 10.20
N GLN A 319 -5.52 11.37 11.05
CA GLN A 319 -6.57 12.34 10.77
C GLN A 319 -6.08 13.53 9.93
N ILE A 320 -6.78 13.76 8.82
CA ILE A 320 -6.63 14.94 7.98
C ILE A 320 -7.92 15.76 8.05
N LEU A 321 -7.78 17.09 8.10
CA LEU A 321 -8.90 18.04 8.20
C LEU A 321 -9.84 17.74 9.38
N GLY A 322 -9.30 17.45 10.56
CA GLY A 322 -10.11 17.18 11.75
C GLY A 322 -10.86 15.84 11.70
N GLY A 323 -10.32 14.84 11.01
CA GLY A 323 -10.83 13.46 11.02
C GLY A 323 -11.77 13.10 9.87
N ILE A 324 -12.02 14.03 8.94
CA ILE A 324 -12.82 13.79 7.74
C ILE A 324 -12.16 12.77 6.80
N CYS A 325 -10.84 12.92 6.72
CA CYS A 325 -9.98 12.17 5.85
C CYS A 325 -9.04 11.37 6.74
N ASN A 326 -8.70 10.16 6.32
CA ASN A 326 -7.65 9.37 6.96
C ASN A 326 -6.45 9.24 6.02
N SER A 327 -5.25 9.63 6.48
CA SER A 327 -4.01 9.71 5.71
C SER A 327 -3.57 8.32 5.25
N HIS A 328 -3.64 7.35 6.16
CA HIS A 328 -3.27 5.96 5.94
C HIS A 328 -4.17 5.28 4.89
N ILE A 329 -5.50 5.37 5.02
CA ILE A 329 -6.42 4.82 4.00
C ILE A 329 -6.31 5.58 2.67
N THR A 330 -6.11 6.91 2.70
CA THR A 330 -5.93 7.69 1.46
C THR A 330 -4.69 7.22 0.69
N SER A 331 -3.60 6.96 1.43
CA SER A 331 -2.37 6.37 0.90
C SER A 331 -2.62 4.97 0.32
N ALA A 332 -3.16 4.06 1.13
CA ALA A 332 -3.42 2.68 0.73
C ALA A 332 -4.36 2.59 -0.48
N ALA A 333 -5.45 3.37 -0.50
CA ALA A 333 -6.43 3.37 -1.57
C ALA A 333 -5.84 3.96 -2.86
N GLY A 334 -5.01 5.01 -2.74
CA GLY A 334 -4.24 5.51 -3.87
C GLY A 334 -3.37 4.44 -4.53
N ILE A 335 -2.64 3.65 -3.74
CA ILE A 335 -1.83 2.54 -4.26
C ILE A 335 -2.72 1.51 -4.96
N MET A 336 -3.80 1.07 -4.30
CA MET A 336 -4.76 0.10 -4.85
C MET A 336 -5.28 0.53 -6.24
N VAL A 337 -5.72 1.78 -6.38
CA VAL A 337 -6.24 2.30 -7.65
C VAL A 337 -5.13 2.41 -8.69
N ALA A 338 -3.92 2.77 -8.30
CA ALA A 338 -2.77 2.82 -9.20
C ALA A 338 -2.40 1.42 -9.70
N SER A 339 -2.52 0.39 -8.86
CA SER A 339 -2.34 -1.01 -9.24
C SER A 339 -3.44 -1.51 -10.17
N ALA A 340 -4.69 -1.07 -10.00
CA ALA A 340 -5.78 -1.35 -10.95
C ALA A 340 -5.52 -0.70 -12.33
N LEU A 341 -5.07 0.55 -12.37
CA LEU A 341 -4.66 1.21 -13.62
C LEU A 341 -3.46 0.51 -14.27
N ARG A 342 -2.46 0.14 -13.49
CA ARG A 342 -1.30 -0.63 -13.94
C ARG A 342 -1.76 -1.94 -14.57
N TYR A 343 -2.67 -2.67 -13.94
CA TYR A 343 -3.25 -3.89 -14.51
C TYR A 343 -3.90 -3.63 -15.87
N ILE A 344 -4.72 -2.58 -15.98
CA ILE A 344 -5.38 -2.25 -17.24
C ILE A 344 -4.36 -1.92 -18.33
N MET A 345 -3.34 -1.12 -17.99
CA MET A 345 -2.26 -0.76 -18.90
C MET A 345 -1.46 -1.98 -19.35
N GLU A 346 -1.09 -2.89 -18.45
CA GLU A 346 -0.29 -4.07 -18.81
C GLU A 346 -1.04 -5.05 -19.72
N ASN A 347 -2.37 -5.15 -19.58
CA ASN A 347 -3.17 -6.20 -20.23
C ASN A 347 -3.98 -5.73 -21.46
N PHE A 348 -4.36 -4.45 -21.55
CA PHE A 348 -5.25 -3.95 -22.62
C PHE A 348 -4.65 -2.90 -23.54
N TYR A 349 -3.44 -2.45 -23.23
CA TYR A 349 -2.59 -1.61 -24.06
C TYR A 349 -1.28 -2.39 -24.24
#